data_AF-A0A353NKN7-F1
#
_entry.id   AF-A0A353NKN7-F1
#
_cell.length_a   1.000
_cell.length_b   1.000
_cell.length_c   1.000
_cell.angle_alpha   90.00
_cell.angle_beta   90.00
_cell.angle_gamma   90.00
#
_symmetry.space_group_name_H-M   'P 1'
#
loop_
_entity.id
_entity.type
_entity.pdbx_description
1 polymer ?
#
loop_
_entity_poly.entity_id
_entity_poly.type
_entity_poly.pdbx_seq_one_letter_code
_entity_poly.pdbx_strand_id
1 'polypeptide(L)' 'MTETGVRIMGILNVTPDSFSDGGDFASFEAALAQAERLIEGGADILD' A
#
# COMPACT_ATOMS: atom_id res chain seq x y z
N MET A 1 -5.58 -1.43 26.34
CA MET A 1 -5.17 -0.02 26.41
C MET A 1 -5.20 0.51 24.99
N THR A 2 -6.03 1.51 24.69
CA THR A 2 -5.90 2.24 23.43
C THR A 2 -4.63 3.06 23.52
N GLU A 3 -3.63 2.74 22.70
CA GLU A 3 -2.42 3.55 22.63
C GLU A 3 -2.80 4.92 22.07
N THR A 4 -2.68 5.95 22.89
CA THR A 4 -2.77 7.34 22.45
C THR A 4 -1.42 7.73 21.85
N GLY A 5 -1.33 7.82 20.53
CA GLY A 5 -0.14 8.20 19.78
C GLY A 5 -0.49 8.52 18.33
N VAL A 6 0.35 9.29 17.65
CA VAL A 6 0.18 9.55 16.21
C VAL A 6 0.37 8.24 15.46
N ARG A 7 -0.53 7.95 14.52
CA ARG A 7 -0.43 6.81 13.59
C ARG A 7 -0.11 7.31 12.19
N ILE A 8 0.68 6.54 11.46
CA ILE A 8 1.02 6.82 10.06
C ILE A 8 0.08 6.00 9.17
N MET A 9 -0.59 6.69 8.24
CA MET A 9 -1.38 6.08 7.19
C MET A 9 -0.61 6.15 5.87
N GLY A 10 -0.29 4.99 5.32
CA GLY A 10 0.30 4.86 3.98
C GLY A 10 -0.78 4.84 2.91
N ILE A 11 -0.62 5.65 1.86
CA ILE A 11 -1.56 5.67 0.74
C ILE A 11 -1.10 4.70 -0.35
N LEU A 12 -1.93 3.71 -0.66
CA LEU A 12 -1.74 2.70 -1.70
C LEU A 12 -2.72 2.95 -2.85
N ASN A 13 -2.37 3.86 -3.73
CA ASN A 13 -3.20 4.14 -4.91
C ASN A 13 -3.14 2.96 -5.90
N VAL A 14 -4.25 2.22 -6.03
CA VAL A 14 -4.42 1.19 -7.07
C VAL A 14 -5.38 1.71 -8.14
N THR A 15 -4.84 2.16 -9.27
CA THR A 15 -5.64 2.60 -10.42
C THR A 15 -5.20 1.89 -11.70
N PRO A 16 -6.12 1.63 -12.66
CA PRO A 16 -5.78 0.97 -13.92
C PRO A 16 -4.66 1.67 -14.71
N ASP A 17 -4.60 3.00 -14.65
CA ASP A 17 -3.58 3.81 -15.32
C ASP A 17 -2.21 3.78 -14.64
N SER A 18 -2.12 3.39 -13.36
CA SER A 18 -0.84 3.27 -12.65
C SER A 18 -0.13 1.93 -12.88
N PHE A 19 -0.81 0.94 -13.49
CA PHE A 19 -0.35 -0.45 -13.60
C PHE A 19 -0.64 -1.09 -14.97
N SER A 20 -0.59 -0.31 -16.05
CA SER A 20 -1.13 -0.67 -17.36
C SER A 20 -0.31 -1.65 -18.22
N ASP A 21 0.79 -2.22 -17.72
CA ASP A 21 1.78 -2.93 -18.57
C ASP A 21 1.70 -4.48 -18.60
N GLY A 22 0.71 -5.17 -18.00
CA GLY A 22 0.78 -6.65 -18.07
C GLY A 22 -0.33 -7.57 -17.57
N GLY A 23 -1.48 -7.05 -17.12
CA GLY A 23 -2.63 -7.87 -16.70
C GLY A 23 -2.88 -7.87 -15.20
N ASP A 24 -4.02 -8.43 -14.78
CA ASP A 24 -4.57 -8.35 -13.41
C ASP A 24 -3.59 -8.84 -12.32
N PHE A 25 -2.69 -9.76 -12.67
CA PHE A 25 -1.66 -10.26 -11.76
C PHE A 25 -0.48 -9.29 -11.61
N ALA A 26 -0.11 -8.56 -12.67
CA ALA A 26 0.98 -7.58 -12.61
C ALA A 26 0.58 -6.37 -11.74
N SER A 27 -0.68 -5.93 -11.82
CA SER A 27 -1.20 -4.86 -10.97
C SER A 27 -1.37 -5.31 -9.51
N PHE A 28 -1.82 -6.55 -9.27
CA PHE A 28 -1.92 -7.10 -7.92
C PHE A 28 -0.55 -7.26 -7.25
N GLU A 29 0.41 -7.90 -7.91
CA GLU A 29 1.76 -8.10 -7.35
C GLU A 29 2.48 -6.77 -7.10
N ALA A 30 2.30 -5.78 -8.00
CA ALA A 30 2.89 -4.48 -7.81
C ALA A 30 2.24 -3.68 -6.66
N ALA A 31 0.92 -3.80 -6.48
CA ALA A 31 0.21 -3.24 -5.33
C ALA A 31 0.65 -3.91 -4.02
N LEU A 32 0.81 -5.24 -4.02
CA LEU A 32 1.30 -6.00 -2.87
C LEU A 32 2.72 -5.58 -2.47
N ALA A 33 3.64 -5.51 -3.43
CA ALA A 33 5.01 -5.06 -3.18
C ALA A 33 5.06 -3.61 -2.67
N GLN A 34 4.14 -2.73 -3.11
CA GLN A 34 4.04 -1.37 -2.57
C GLN A 34 3.47 -1.36 -1.15
N ALA A 35 2.49 -2.21 -0.85
CA ALA A 35 1.96 -2.37 0.51
C ALA A 35 3.07 -2.83 1.49
N GLU A 36 3.88 -3.81 1.09
CA GLU A 36 5.03 -4.28 1.87
C GLU A 36 6.02 -3.14 2.16
N ARG A 37 6.38 -2.34 1.15
CA ARG A 37 7.24 -1.16 1.33
C ARG A 37 6.65 -0.13 2.31
N LEU A 38 5.34 0.10 2.28
CA LEU A 38 4.69 1.03 3.21
C LEU A 38 4.70 0.50 4.64
N ILE A 39 4.49 -0.81 4.83
CA ILE A 39 4.58 -1.49 6.13
C ILE A 39 6.02 -1.41 6.66
N GLU A 40 7.02 -1.72 5.84
CA GLU A 40 8.44 -1.58 6.20
C GLU A 40 8.82 -0.13 6.52
N GLY A 41 8.15 0.85 5.90
CA GLY A 41 8.27 2.28 6.17
C GLY A 41 7.61 2.74 7.47
N GLY A 42 6.94 1.86 8.21
CA GLY A 42 6.29 2.17 9.49
C GLY A 42 4.85 2.65 9.37
N ALA A 43 4.15 2.33 8.27
CA ALA A 43 2.72 2.56 8.19
C ALA A 43 1.97 1.65 9.19
N ASP A 44 1.12 2.26 10.02
CA ASP A 44 0.23 1.55 10.93
C ASP A 44 -1.09 1.13 10.23
N ILE A 45 -1.46 1.87 9.19
CA ILE A 45 -2.69 1.72 8.41
C ILE A 45 -2.35 1.93 6.94
N LEU A 46 -2.99 1.18 6.05
CA LEU A 46 -2.97 1.42 4.61
C LEU A 46 -4.36 1.87 4.15
N ASP A 47 -4.40 2.87 3.27
CA ASP A 47 -5.60 3.33 2.54
C ASP A 47 -5.37 3.22 1.04
#